data_AF-A0A6L7GEH2-F1
#
_entry.id   AF-A0A6L7GEH2-F1
#
_cell.length_a   1.000
_cell.length_b   1.000
_cell.length_c   1.000
_cell.angle_alpha   90.00
_cell.angle_beta   90.00
_cell.angle_gamma   90.00
#
_symmetry.space_group_name_H-M   'P 1'
#
loop_
_entity.id
_entity.type
_entity.pdbx_description
1 polymer ?
#
loop_
_entity_poly.entity_id
_entity_poly.type
_entity_poly.pdbx_seq_one_letter_code
_entity_poly.pdbx_strand_id
1 'polypeptide(L)'
;MSSRVHPSATGLEIAGPGAQNLSFGQERAVVEQAVVSRMGEPVSRLANQECGAGPMQFTSFAGGLTLNFQNGAFAGWALERSEEDKGFTTARGIGVGSQEAALKAAYAVERIEGSTLGDEFTSTGGINGFLSDRGSGKQVESLYAGTNCFFR
;
A
#
# COMPACT_ATOMS: atom_id res chain seq x y z
N MET A 1 6.34 -11.60 14.03
CA MET A 1 5.91 -10.35 14.72
C MET A 1 4.97 -9.65 13.76
N SER A 2 3.73 -9.33 14.18
CA SER A 2 2.80 -8.60 13.31
C SER A 2 3.32 -7.17 13.08
N SER A 3 3.26 -6.67 11.85
CA SER A 3 3.61 -5.27 11.57
C SER A 3 2.75 -4.32 12.41
N ARG A 4 3.36 -3.23 12.91
CA ARG A 4 2.66 -2.15 13.64
C ARG A 4 2.14 -1.05 12.74
N VAL A 5 2.22 -1.23 11.42
CA VAL A 5 1.73 -0.30 10.42
C VAL A 5 0.75 -1.06 9.53
N HIS A 6 -0.52 -0.68 9.59
CA HIS A 6 -1.59 -1.31 8.81
C HIS A 6 -2.05 -0.38 7.70
N PRO A 7 -1.89 -0.78 6.42
CA PRO A 7 -2.44 -0.01 5.32
C PRO A 7 -3.97 0.03 5.36
N SER A 8 -4.55 1.18 5.03
CA SER A 8 -6.00 1.38 4.93
C SER A 8 -6.34 2.20 3.69
N ALA A 9 -7.62 2.26 3.33
CA ALA A 9 -8.05 2.97 2.14
C ALA A 9 -7.88 4.48 2.19
N THR A 10 -7.74 5.04 3.39
CA THR A 10 -7.61 6.49 3.62
C THR A 10 -6.21 6.87 4.11
N GLY A 11 -5.27 5.93 4.15
CA GLY A 11 -3.90 6.15 4.60
C GLY A 11 -3.30 4.95 5.32
N LEU A 12 -2.70 5.17 6.49
CA LEU A 12 -2.09 4.13 7.32
C LEU A 12 -2.59 4.21 8.76
N GLU A 13 -2.65 3.09 9.44
CA GLU A 13 -2.92 3.00 10.87
C GLU A 13 -1.67 2.52 11.59
N ILE A 14 -1.18 3.34 12.52
CA ILE A 14 -0.05 2.98 13.38
C ILE A 14 -0.61 2.33 14.64
N ALA A 15 -0.28 1.05 14.86
CA ALA A 15 -0.73 0.27 16.02
C ALA A 15 0.27 0.28 17.18
N GLY A 16 -0.22 -0.01 18.39
CA GLY A 16 0.56 -0.06 19.63
C GLY A 16 0.59 1.26 20.41
N PRO A 17 1.49 1.42 21.40
CA PRO A 17 1.57 2.64 22.21
C PRO A 17 1.83 3.87 21.34
N GLY A 18 1.01 4.92 21.45
CA GLY A 18 1.02 6.06 20.52
C GLY A 18 0.35 5.75 19.18
N ALA A 19 -0.74 4.97 19.22
CA ALA A 19 -1.54 4.65 18.04
C ALA A 19 -2.09 5.92 17.41
N GLN A 20 -2.05 5.99 16.08
CA GLN A 20 -2.53 7.14 15.32
C GLN A 20 -2.89 6.73 13.90
N ASN A 21 -3.83 7.47 13.31
CA ASN A 21 -4.17 7.33 11.90
C ASN A 21 -3.41 8.40 11.11
N LEU A 22 -2.68 7.96 10.09
CA LEU A 22 -2.01 8.80 9.13
C LEU A 22 -2.91 8.92 7.91
N SER A 23 -3.66 10.02 7.80
CA SER A 23 -4.62 10.24 6.73
C SER A 23 -3.97 10.87 5.50
N PHE A 24 -4.49 10.57 4.31
CA PHE A 24 -4.14 11.32 3.11
C PHE A 24 -4.37 12.83 3.30
N GLY A 25 -3.49 13.63 2.70
CA GLY A 25 -3.44 15.09 2.88
C GLY A 25 -2.51 15.56 4.00
N GLN A 26 -2.08 14.68 4.91
CA GLN A 26 -1.12 15.06 5.94
C GLN A 26 0.27 15.35 5.39
N GLU A 27 1.02 16.22 6.07
CA GLU A 27 2.36 16.62 5.68
C GLU A 27 3.33 15.42 5.65
N ARG A 28 4.15 15.36 4.60
CA ARG A 28 5.17 14.31 4.41
C ARG A 28 6.03 14.08 5.65
N ALA A 29 6.53 15.15 6.28
CA ALA A 29 7.41 15.03 7.44
C ALA A 29 6.73 14.31 8.62
N VAL A 30 5.45 14.61 8.88
CA VAL A 30 4.65 13.97 9.94
C VAL A 30 4.46 12.49 9.65
N VAL A 31 4.09 12.15 8.41
CA VAL A 31 3.84 10.76 8.01
C VAL A 31 5.14 9.95 8.03
N GLU A 32 6.23 10.47 7.47
CA GLU A 32 7.53 9.80 7.50
C GLU A 32 8.02 9.59 8.94
N GLN A 33 7.95 10.59 9.80
CA GLN A 33 8.40 10.46 11.19
C GLN A 33 7.62 9.36 11.94
N ALA A 34 6.30 9.30 11.74
CA ALA A 34 5.46 8.29 12.36
C ALA A 34 5.82 6.88 11.87
N VAL A 35 6.03 6.68 10.57
CA VAL A 35 6.42 5.37 10.00
C VAL A 35 7.84 4.98 10.42
N VAL A 36 8.80 5.92 10.40
CA VAL A 36 10.18 5.70 10.85
C VAL A 36 10.23 5.22 12.30
N SER A 37 9.41 5.79 13.18
CA SER A 37 9.33 5.37 14.59
C SER A 37 8.94 3.90 14.79
N ARG A 38 8.37 3.25 13.76
CA ARG A 38 7.93 1.86 13.80
C ARG A 38 8.79 0.93 12.97
N MET A 39 9.29 1.42 11.84
CA MET A 39 9.90 0.60 10.80
C MET A 39 11.40 0.86 10.62
N GLY A 40 11.94 1.90 11.26
CA GLY A 40 13.29 2.39 11.01
C GLY A 40 13.36 3.30 9.80
N GLU A 41 14.58 3.68 9.44
CA GLU A 41 14.82 4.62 8.34
C GLU A 41 14.34 4.09 6.98
N PRO A 42 13.93 4.97 6.05
CA PRO A 42 13.59 4.57 4.69
C PRO A 42 14.78 3.94 3.96
N VAL A 43 14.50 2.97 3.10
CA VAL A 43 15.53 2.36 2.24
C VAL A 43 15.80 3.21 0.99
N SER A 44 14.84 4.03 0.56
CA SER A 44 15.02 4.99 -0.53
C SER A 44 14.05 6.16 -0.45
N ARG A 45 14.43 7.27 -1.10
CA ARG A 45 13.56 8.40 -1.41
C ARG A 45 13.76 8.77 -2.87
N LEU A 46 12.67 8.79 -3.64
CA LEU A 46 12.69 9.07 -5.08
C LEU A 46 11.69 10.17 -5.44
N ALA A 47 11.80 10.71 -6.64
CA ALA A 47 10.83 11.63 -7.23
C ALA A 47 10.66 11.33 -8.71
N ASN A 48 9.45 11.52 -9.23
CA ASN A 48 9.14 11.36 -10.64
C ASN A 48 8.26 12.53 -11.10
N GLN A 49 8.68 13.21 -12.15
CA GLN A 49 7.99 14.37 -12.73
C GLN A 49 6.97 13.97 -13.81
N GLU A 50 7.00 12.71 -14.26
CA GLU A 50 6.26 12.21 -15.42
C GLU A 50 5.10 11.28 -15.04
N CYS A 51 4.71 11.25 -13.76
CA CYS A 51 3.53 10.51 -13.33
C CYS A 51 2.28 11.14 -13.95
N GLY A 52 1.32 10.31 -14.40
CA GLY A 52 0.06 10.79 -14.98
C GLY A 52 -0.79 11.64 -14.02
N ALA A 53 -0.61 11.47 -12.71
CA ALA A 53 -1.23 12.30 -11.67
C ALA A 53 -0.52 13.66 -11.45
N GLY A 54 0.58 13.93 -12.15
CA GLY A 54 1.49 15.06 -11.92
C GLY A 54 2.72 14.68 -11.09
N PRO A 55 3.66 15.61 -10.83
CA PRO A 55 4.88 15.32 -10.07
C PRO A 55 4.63 14.66 -8.72
N MET A 56 5.37 13.58 -8.44
CA MET A 56 5.24 12.80 -7.21
C MET A 56 6.60 12.52 -6.57
N GLN A 57 6.57 12.29 -5.25
CA GLN A 57 7.71 11.86 -4.46
C GLN A 57 7.36 10.56 -3.74
N PHE A 58 8.36 9.73 -3.52
CA PHE A 58 8.20 8.38 -2.96
C PHE A 58 9.19 8.18 -1.83
N THR A 59 8.73 7.51 -0.77
CA THR A 59 9.59 7.06 0.33
C THR A 59 9.32 5.59 0.57
N SER A 60 10.31 4.75 0.32
CA SER A 60 10.17 3.30 0.45
C SER A 60 10.85 2.81 1.72
N PHE A 61 10.27 1.80 2.33
CA PHE A 61 10.75 1.16 3.54
C PHE A 61 10.97 -0.33 3.32
N ALA A 62 11.78 -0.95 4.18
CA ALA A 62 11.99 -2.39 4.16
C ALA A 62 10.65 -3.15 4.30
N GLY A 63 10.50 -4.25 3.57
CA GLY A 63 9.25 -5.03 3.50
C GLY A 63 8.23 -4.52 2.49
N GLY A 64 8.65 -3.65 1.56
CA GLY A 64 7.87 -3.36 0.34
C GLY A 64 6.83 -2.24 0.48
N LEU A 65 6.77 -1.54 1.62
CA LEU A 65 5.90 -0.38 1.78
C LEU A 65 6.52 0.85 1.11
N THR A 66 5.80 1.46 0.19
CA THR A 66 6.14 2.76 -0.42
C THR A 66 5.04 3.77 -0.11
N LEU A 67 5.45 4.93 0.42
CA LEU A 67 4.59 6.08 0.64
C LEU A 67 4.71 7.04 -0.53
N ASN A 68 3.56 7.49 -1.03
CA ASN A 68 3.46 8.39 -2.17
C ASN A 68 3.06 9.77 -1.68
N PHE A 69 3.75 10.79 -2.16
CA PHE A 69 3.51 12.18 -1.81
C PHE A 69 3.34 13.03 -3.06
N GLN A 70 2.45 14.02 -2.97
CA GLN A 70 2.25 15.03 -3.98
C GLN A 70 2.09 16.39 -3.29
N ASN A 71 2.74 17.43 -3.82
CA ASN A 71 2.72 18.78 -3.22
C ASN A 71 3.07 18.80 -1.72
N GLY A 72 3.98 17.92 -1.29
CA GLY A 72 4.41 17.80 0.12
C GLY A 72 3.43 17.05 1.04
N ALA A 73 2.30 16.56 0.52
CA ALA A 73 1.28 15.85 1.28
C ALA A 73 1.20 14.36 0.92
N PHE A 74 0.85 13.52 1.89
CA PHE A 74 0.64 12.09 1.74
C PHE A 74 -0.56 11.83 0.84
N ALA A 75 -0.32 11.24 -0.32
CA ALA A 75 -1.31 11.12 -1.39
C ALA A 75 -1.77 9.68 -1.62
N GLY A 76 -0.97 8.69 -1.21
CA GLY A 76 -1.24 7.28 -1.44
C GLY A 76 -0.14 6.38 -0.88
N TRP A 77 -0.33 5.08 -0.96
CA TRP A 77 0.67 4.08 -0.61
C TRP A 77 0.55 2.88 -1.54
N ALA A 78 1.66 2.15 -1.67
CA ALA A 78 1.73 0.85 -2.30
C ALA A 78 2.47 -0.12 -1.39
N LEU A 79 2.07 -1.38 -1.41
CA LEU A 79 2.70 -2.50 -0.74
C LEU A 79 2.98 -3.57 -1.78
N GLU A 80 4.26 -3.87 -1.99
CA GLU A 80 4.73 -4.84 -2.98
C GLU A 80 5.47 -6.00 -2.29
N ARG A 81 5.66 -7.10 -3.03
CA ARG A 81 6.50 -8.20 -2.55
C ARG A 81 7.93 -7.73 -2.32
N SER A 82 8.50 -8.14 -1.20
CA SER A 82 9.88 -7.85 -0.80
C SER A 82 10.53 -9.12 -0.26
N GLU A 83 11.81 -9.31 -0.53
CA GLU A 83 12.61 -10.42 0.03
C GLU A 83 12.59 -10.41 1.56
N GLU A 84 12.63 -9.21 2.15
CA GLU A 84 12.47 -9.02 3.59
C GLU A 84 11.02 -8.70 3.99
N ASP A 85 10.08 -9.60 3.71
CA ASP A 85 8.69 -9.40 4.13
C ASP A 85 8.59 -9.13 5.65
N LYS A 86 8.02 -7.97 6.01
CA LYS A 86 7.79 -7.57 7.41
C LYS A 86 6.36 -7.88 7.88
N GLY A 87 5.56 -8.58 7.06
CA GLY A 87 4.20 -8.99 7.38
C GLY A 87 3.21 -7.83 7.43
N PHE A 88 3.30 -6.89 6.49
CA PHE A 88 2.33 -5.80 6.38
C PHE A 88 0.97 -6.36 6.00
N THR A 89 -0.02 -6.05 6.84
CA THR A 89 -1.40 -6.44 6.62
C THR A 89 -2.32 -5.27 6.94
N THR A 90 -3.41 -5.18 6.21
CA THR A 90 -4.56 -4.35 6.58
C THR A 90 -5.08 -4.75 7.97
N ALA A 91 -5.93 -3.91 8.59
CA ALA A 91 -6.58 -4.25 9.86
C ALA A 91 -7.43 -5.54 9.79
N ARG A 92 -7.79 -6.00 8.57
CA ARG A 92 -8.51 -7.27 8.34
C ARG A 92 -7.58 -8.45 8.02
N GLY A 93 -6.27 -8.28 8.20
CA GLY A 93 -5.28 -9.36 8.03
C GLY A 93 -4.90 -9.65 6.58
N ILE A 94 -5.34 -8.85 5.61
CA ILE A 94 -4.97 -9.02 4.19
C ILE A 94 -3.67 -8.27 3.91
N GLY A 95 -2.70 -8.96 3.33
CA GLY A 95 -1.41 -8.44 2.87
C GLY A 95 -0.91 -9.19 1.65
N VAL A 96 0.30 -8.87 1.20
CA VAL A 96 0.96 -9.63 0.11
C VAL A 96 1.09 -11.11 0.51
N GLY A 97 0.85 -12.01 -0.45
CA GLY A 97 0.78 -13.47 -0.23
C GLY A 97 -0.55 -13.99 0.31
N SER A 98 -1.48 -13.12 0.71
CA SER A 98 -2.82 -13.56 1.14
C SER A 98 -3.58 -14.22 0.01
N GLN A 99 -4.27 -15.32 0.29
CA GLN A 99 -5.08 -16.02 -0.72
C GLN A 99 -6.26 -15.15 -1.19
N GLU A 100 -6.63 -15.25 -2.47
CA GLU A 100 -7.79 -14.55 -3.04
C GLU A 100 -9.08 -14.85 -2.26
N ALA A 101 -9.25 -16.10 -1.78
CA ALA A 101 -10.38 -16.49 -0.96
C ALA A 101 -10.43 -15.72 0.37
N ALA A 102 -9.28 -15.49 1.01
CA ALA A 102 -9.21 -14.69 2.23
C ALA A 102 -9.49 -13.21 1.95
N LEU A 103 -8.95 -12.67 0.85
CA LEU A 103 -9.25 -11.31 0.38
C LEU A 103 -10.77 -11.12 0.18
N LYS A 104 -11.43 -12.03 -0.54
CA LYS A 104 -12.88 -12.01 -0.80
C LYS A 104 -13.73 -12.18 0.46
N ALA A 105 -13.22 -12.89 1.47
CA ALA A 105 -13.89 -13.01 2.77
C ALA A 105 -13.76 -11.72 3.60
N ALA A 106 -12.64 -11.00 3.48
CA ALA A 106 -12.37 -9.77 4.22
C ALA A 106 -12.98 -8.52 3.57
N TYR A 107 -13.06 -8.49 2.24
CA TYR A 107 -13.48 -7.34 1.44
C TYR A 107 -14.37 -7.76 0.28
N ALA A 108 -15.38 -6.94 -0.03
CA ALA A 108 -16.10 -7.06 -1.29
C ALA A 108 -15.18 -6.53 -2.41
N VAL A 109 -14.73 -7.44 -3.28
CA VAL A 109 -13.77 -7.16 -4.36
C VAL A 109 -14.37 -7.42 -5.73
N GLU A 110 -14.04 -6.55 -6.66
CA GLU A 110 -14.41 -6.63 -8.07
C GLU A 110 -13.15 -6.59 -8.92
N ARG A 111 -13.15 -7.31 -10.04
CA ARG A 111 -12.03 -7.30 -10.99
C ARG A 111 -12.12 -6.05 -11.86
N ILE A 112 -10.98 -5.43 -12.13
CA ILE A 112 -10.89 -4.35 -13.11
C ILE A 112 -10.67 -4.98 -14.48
N GLU A 113 -11.73 -5.04 -15.28
CA GLU A 113 -11.65 -5.55 -16.65
C GLU A 113 -10.75 -4.67 -17.52
N GLY A 114 -9.94 -5.30 -18.36
CA GLY A 114 -9.05 -4.59 -19.28
C GLY A 114 -7.82 -3.94 -18.64
N SER A 115 -7.47 -4.28 -17.40
CA SER A 115 -6.21 -3.81 -16.79
C SER A 115 -5.00 -4.25 -17.62
N THR A 116 -4.14 -3.29 -17.96
CA THR A 116 -2.89 -3.52 -18.71
C THR A 116 -1.74 -3.95 -17.80
N LEU A 117 -1.93 -3.90 -16.48
CA LEU A 117 -0.91 -4.13 -15.46
C LEU A 117 -1.02 -5.50 -14.77
N GLY A 118 -1.97 -6.34 -15.21
CA GLY A 118 -2.17 -7.69 -14.69
C GLY A 118 -3.59 -7.92 -14.18
N ASP A 119 -3.75 -8.91 -13.30
CA ASP A 119 -5.05 -9.28 -12.73
C ASP A 119 -5.43 -8.36 -11.56
N GLU A 120 -5.88 -7.16 -11.90
CA GLU A 120 -6.19 -6.09 -10.97
C GLU A 120 -7.59 -6.22 -10.34
N PHE A 121 -7.70 -5.83 -9.08
CA PHE A 121 -8.96 -5.75 -8.36
C PHE A 121 -9.11 -4.40 -7.65
N THR A 122 -10.37 -4.02 -7.46
CA THR A 122 -10.79 -2.96 -6.56
C THR A 122 -11.61 -3.54 -5.42
N SER A 123 -11.68 -2.82 -4.30
CA SER A 123 -12.62 -3.14 -3.21
C SER A 123 -13.50 -1.95 -2.89
N THR A 124 -14.71 -2.21 -2.39
CA THR A 124 -15.60 -1.16 -1.85
C THR A 124 -14.97 -0.38 -0.69
N GLY A 125 -13.93 -0.95 -0.06
CA GLY A 125 -13.15 -0.27 0.96
C GLY A 125 -12.24 0.82 0.40
N GLY A 126 -11.85 0.80 -0.88
CA GLY A 126 -10.86 1.70 -1.48
C GLY A 126 -9.41 1.19 -1.41
N ILE A 127 -9.22 -0.05 -0.95
CA ILE A 127 -7.96 -0.78 -1.08
C ILE A 127 -8.03 -1.61 -2.37
N ASN A 128 -7.10 -1.35 -3.26
CA ASN A 128 -7.00 -2.02 -4.56
C ASN A 128 -5.73 -2.87 -4.58
N GLY A 129 -5.55 -3.66 -5.63
CA GLY A 129 -4.34 -4.46 -5.75
C GLY A 129 -4.32 -5.34 -6.98
N PHE A 130 -3.31 -6.19 -7.02
CA PHE A 130 -3.08 -7.15 -8.09
C PHE A 130 -3.01 -8.55 -7.51
N LEU A 131 -3.57 -9.52 -8.22
CA LEU A 131 -3.40 -10.93 -7.89
C LEU A 131 -2.39 -11.58 -8.83
N SER A 132 -1.69 -12.58 -8.30
CA SER A 132 -0.80 -13.43 -9.08
C SER A 132 -1.53 -14.11 -10.25
N ASP A 133 -0.77 -14.54 -11.26
CA ASP A 133 -1.30 -15.18 -12.47
C ASP A 133 -2.15 -16.45 -12.25
N ARG A 134 -2.85 -16.87 -13.31
CA ARG A 134 -3.99 -17.82 -13.30
C ARG A 134 -3.65 -19.20 -12.72
N GLY A 135 -4.55 -19.69 -11.86
CA GLY A 135 -4.57 -21.02 -11.26
C GLY A 135 -5.56 -21.08 -10.10
N SER A 136 -5.92 -22.27 -9.62
CA SER A 136 -6.72 -22.44 -8.39
C SER A 136 -5.86 -22.15 -7.16
N GLY A 137 -5.64 -20.87 -6.85
CA GLY A 137 -4.77 -20.47 -5.72
C GLY A 137 -4.12 -19.10 -5.90
N LYS A 138 -4.83 -18.15 -6.51
CA LYS A 138 -4.32 -16.78 -6.68
C LYS A 138 -4.06 -16.13 -5.33
N GLN A 139 -2.96 -15.40 -5.25
CA GLN A 139 -2.56 -14.66 -4.07
C GLN A 139 -2.47 -13.17 -4.38
N VAL A 140 -2.64 -12.34 -3.36
CA VAL A 140 -2.38 -10.91 -3.41
C VAL A 140 -0.89 -10.70 -3.69
N GLU A 141 -0.57 -10.04 -4.80
CA GLU A 141 0.80 -9.75 -5.20
C GLU A 141 1.23 -8.35 -4.76
N SER A 142 0.31 -7.40 -4.82
CA SER A 142 0.49 -6.06 -4.29
C SER A 142 -0.84 -5.45 -3.87
N LEU A 143 -0.78 -4.48 -2.97
CA LEU A 143 -1.90 -3.67 -2.50
C LEU A 143 -1.57 -2.20 -2.66
N TYR A 144 -2.57 -1.37 -2.89
CA TYR A 144 -2.38 0.07 -2.94
C TYR A 144 -3.67 0.82 -2.60
N ALA A 145 -3.52 2.06 -2.16
CA ALA A 145 -4.64 3.01 -2.04
C ALA A 145 -4.16 4.44 -2.30
N GLY A 146 -5.11 5.33 -2.61
CA GLY A 146 -4.83 6.71 -2.97
C GLY A 146 -4.08 6.84 -4.30
N THR A 147 -3.37 7.96 -4.46
CA THR A 147 -2.64 8.31 -5.68
C THR A 147 -1.37 7.48 -5.82
N ASN A 148 -1.23 6.81 -6.95
CA ASN A 148 -0.07 5.98 -7.31
C ASN A 148 0.47 6.40 -8.68
N CYS A 149 1.75 6.13 -8.93
CA CYS A 149 2.41 6.40 -10.21
C CYS A 149 2.58 5.12 -11.02
N PHE A 150 1.45 4.44 -11.32
CA PHE A 150 1.46 3.30 -12.22
C PHE A 150 1.33 3.79 -13.66
N PHE A 151 2.34 3.52 -14.48
CA PHE A 151 2.29 3.82 -15.91
C PHE A 151 1.29 2.89 -16.59
N ARG A 152 0.37 3.46 -17.36
CA ARG A 152 -0.72 2.76 -18.04
C ARG A 152 -0.75 3.18 -19.50
#